data_AF-A0A0M2RFI9-F1
#
_entry.id   AF-A0A0M2RFI9-F1
#
_cell.length_a   1.000
_cell.length_b   1.000
_cell.length_c   1.000
_cell.angle_alpha   90.00
_cell.angle_beta   90.00
_cell.angle_gamma   90.00
#
_symmetry.space_group_name_H-M   'P 1'
#
loop_
_entity.id
_entity.type
_entity.pdbx_description
1 polymer ?
#
loop_
_entity_poly.entity_id
_entity_poly.type
_entity_poly.pdbx_seq_one_letter_code
_entity_poly.pdbx_strand_id
1 'polypeptide(L)'
;MTRFLRKFVAGFSVTILFSGLAIPAFAVGVVNHKQPDTFAVINVAYKDERPKKEGFLYEQYKDWQANAETFVTEDGELRTICSIRTGGDGDDSITVSISNGDALPPAAMPYVEYQEATARGYPTYLQENQIVLWVISQAGTSTSYESLAYAGIDDDGIPYANVSGNGQELNILRGFAKGDKVVLIDDYSGGDLYVGSLSGFSAAYRKMAAWCGFSPDSVLK
;
A
#
# COMPACT_ATOMS: atom_id res chain seq x y z
N MET A 1 45.64 24.42 15.01
CA MET A 1 46.46 25.11 14.00
C MET A 1 45.59 25.42 12.79
N THR A 2 45.47 26.72 12.50
CA THR A 2 45.28 27.37 11.19
C THR A 2 44.05 27.07 10.30
N ARG A 3 43.21 28.11 10.23
CA ARG A 3 42.18 28.45 9.24
C ARG A 3 42.70 28.44 7.79
N PHE A 4 41.82 28.17 6.81
CA PHE A 4 41.80 28.96 5.57
C PHE A 4 40.38 29.13 5.01
N LEU A 5 40.03 30.39 4.76
CA LEU A 5 38.83 30.88 4.07
C LEU A 5 38.96 30.69 2.54
N ARG A 6 37.85 30.58 1.80
CA ARG A 6 37.29 31.72 1.01
C ARG A 6 36.06 31.32 0.18
N LYS A 7 35.10 32.26 0.22
CA LYS A 7 33.93 32.43 -0.66
C LYS A 7 34.35 32.63 -2.12
N PHE A 8 33.50 32.19 -3.06
CA PHE A 8 33.33 32.85 -4.36
C PHE A 8 31.84 32.96 -4.69
N VAL A 9 31.43 34.18 -5.05
CA VAL A 9 30.12 34.58 -5.57
C VAL A 9 30.37 35.10 -6.99
N ALA A 10 29.59 34.65 -7.97
CA ALA A 10 29.29 35.33 -9.24
C ALA A 10 28.16 34.50 -9.89
N GLY A 11 26.96 34.99 -10.25
CA GLY A 11 26.60 36.33 -10.65
C GLY A 11 26.74 36.48 -12.17
N PHE A 12 25.89 35.80 -12.95
CA PHE A 12 25.79 36.02 -14.40
C PHE A 12 24.37 36.49 -14.74
N SER A 13 24.28 37.79 -15.02
CA SER A 13 23.14 38.44 -15.65
C SER A 13 23.45 38.55 -17.14
N VAL A 14 22.61 37.99 -18.00
CA VAL A 14 22.78 38.03 -19.46
C VAL A 14 21.73 38.97 -20.03
N THR A 15 22.19 40.13 -20.50
CA THR A 15 21.43 41.09 -21.31
C THR A 15 21.65 40.74 -22.78
N ILE A 16 20.59 40.37 -23.50
CA ILE A 16 20.65 40.15 -24.96
C ILE A 16 20.06 41.36 -25.67
N LEU A 17 20.87 41.92 -26.58
CA LEU A 17 20.55 43.03 -27.48
C LEU A 17 19.42 42.66 -28.46
N PHE A 18 18.49 43.60 -28.64
CA PHE A 18 17.58 43.66 -29.77
C PHE A 18 18.34 44.06 -31.04
N SER A 19 18.34 43.19 -32.04
CA SER A 19 18.63 43.54 -33.44
C SER A 19 17.43 43.19 -34.30
N GLY A 20 16.80 44.24 -34.84
CA GLY A 20 15.67 44.13 -35.76
C GLY A 20 16.13 43.64 -37.13
N LEU A 21 15.40 42.67 -37.66
CA LEU A 21 15.40 42.30 -39.07
C LEU A 21 13.96 41.97 -39.46
N ALA A 22 13.43 42.78 -40.37
CA ALA A 22 12.12 42.61 -40.97
C ALA A 22 12.15 41.39 -41.91
N ILE A 23 11.17 40.50 -41.75
CA ILE A 23 10.92 39.33 -42.60
C ILE A 23 9.52 39.50 -43.21
N PRO A 24 9.34 39.22 -44.51
CA PRO A 24 8.12 39.55 -45.25
C PRO A 24 6.90 38.72 -44.82
N ALA A 25 5.73 39.34 -44.96
CA ALA A 25 4.42 38.77 -44.72
C ALA A 25 4.18 37.54 -45.62
N PHE A 26 4.15 36.35 -45.01
CA PHE A 26 3.61 35.14 -45.61
C PHE A 26 2.15 34.97 -45.21
N ALA A 27 1.34 34.57 -46.19
CA ALA A 27 -0.09 34.36 -46.09
C ALA A 27 -0.46 33.41 -44.94
N VAL A 28 -1.40 33.85 -44.09
CA VAL A 28 -2.01 33.05 -43.03
C VAL A 28 -2.93 32.02 -43.68
N GLY A 29 -2.43 30.81 -43.85
CA GLY A 29 -3.28 29.62 -43.98
C GLY A 29 -3.87 29.30 -42.61
N VAL A 30 -5.20 29.28 -42.51
CA VAL A 30 -5.91 28.84 -41.31
C VAL A 30 -5.62 27.34 -41.12
N VAL A 31 -4.62 27.03 -40.30
CA VAL A 31 -4.44 25.69 -39.75
C VAL A 31 -5.50 25.54 -38.67
N ASN A 32 -6.54 24.79 -39.00
CA ASN A 32 -7.57 24.37 -38.07
C ASN A 32 -6.89 23.42 -37.07
N HIS A 33 -6.39 23.96 -35.95
CA HIS A 33 -5.95 23.16 -34.82
C HIS A 33 -7.17 22.45 -34.26
N LYS A 34 -7.39 21.23 -34.75
CA LYS A 34 -8.29 20.28 -34.11
C LYS A 34 -7.76 20.08 -32.69
N GLN A 35 -8.46 20.67 -31.73
CA GLN A 35 -8.23 20.51 -30.31
C GLN A 35 -8.04 19.01 -30.03
N PRO A 36 -6.95 18.58 -29.37
CA PRO A 36 -6.79 17.18 -29.04
C PRO A 36 -7.99 16.76 -28.20
N ASP A 37 -8.66 15.70 -28.68
CA ASP A 37 -9.84 15.12 -28.08
C ASP A 37 -9.60 14.98 -26.57
N THR A 38 -10.48 15.60 -25.80
CA THR A 38 -10.47 15.58 -24.35
C THR A 38 -10.42 14.12 -23.93
N PHE A 39 -9.33 13.67 -23.31
CA PHE A 39 -9.28 12.34 -22.71
C PHE A 39 -10.46 12.24 -21.74
N ALA A 40 -11.48 11.47 -22.12
CA ALA A 40 -12.54 11.11 -21.22
C ALA A 40 -11.86 10.38 -20.06
N VAL A 41 -11.75 11.04 -18.92
CA VAL A 41 -11.42 10.39 -17.65
C VAL A 41 -12.55 9.40 -17.43
N ILE A 42 -12.28 8.13 -17.74
CA ILE A 42 -13.19 7.04 -17.44
C ILE A 42 -13.17 6.93 -15.92
N ASN A 43 -14.03 7.70 -15.26
CA ASN A 43 -14.37 7.46 -13.87
C ASN A 43 -15.10 6.12 -13.85
N VAL A 44 -14.34 5.03 -13.74
CA VAL A 44 -14.91 3.74 -13.36
C VAL A 44 -15.53 3.98 -12.00
N ALA A 45 -16.84 4.16 -11.98
CA ALA A 45 -17.60 4.33 -10.76
C ALA A 45 -17.34 3.10 -9.90
N TYR A 46 -16.64 3.32 -8.79
CA TYR A 46 -16.45 2.30 -7.78
C TYR A 46 -17.84 1.87 -7.27
N LYS A 47 -18.08 0.56 -7.24
CA LYS A 47 -19.36 -0.01 -6.81
C LYS A 47 -19.30 -0.25 -5.30
N ASP A 48 -20.08 0.52 -4.56
CA ASP A 48 -20.31 0.30 -3.14
C ASP A 48 -21.14 -0.99 -2.97
N GLU A 49 -20.54 -1.99 -2.33
CA GLU A 49 -21.14 -3.30 -2.04
C GLU A 49 -21.25 -3.54 -0.52
N ARG A 50 -21.30 -2.47 0.29
CA ARG A 50 -21.40 -2.59 1.76
C ARG A 50 -22.54 -3.51 2.18
N PRO A 51 -22.28 -4.48 3.10
CA PRO A 51 -23.32 -5.30 3.68
C PRO A 51 -24.40 -4.46 4.37
N LYS A 52 -25.65 -4.92 4.29
CA LYS A 52 -26.83 -4.22 4.87
C LYS A 52 -27.42 -4.94 6.08
N LYS A 53 -26.79 -6.02 6.50
CA LYS A 53 -27.18 -6.86 7.64
C LYS A 53 -25.96 -7.56 8.18
N GLU A 54 -26.06 -8.05 9.41
CA GLU A 54 -25.01 -8.86 10.03
C GLU A 54 -24.71 -10.12 9.21
N GLY A 55 -23.45 -10.54 9.27
CA GLY A 55 -22.98 -11.75 8.62
C GLY A 55 -21.52 -11.67 8.19
N PHE A 56 -21.12 -12.69 7.44
CA PHE A 56 -19.77 -12.86 6.95
C PHE A 56 -19.80 -13.05 5.43
N LEU A 57 -18.93 -12.34 4.72
CA LEU A 57 -18.69 -12.47 3.29
C LEU A 57 -17.26 -12.96 3.04
N TYR A 58 -17.09 -13.77 2.01
CA TYR A 58 -15.84 -14.38 1.62
C TYR A 58 -15.72 -14.47 0.11
N GLU A 59 -14.58 -14.04 -0.44
CA GLU A 59 -14.22 -14.25 -1.85
C GLU A 59 -12.72 -14.51 -2.00
N GLN A 60 -12.34 -15.54 -2.78
CA GLN A 60 -10.94 -15.87 -3.07
C GLN A 60 -10.48 -15.26 -4.40
N TYR A 61 -9.29 -14.70 -4.40
CA TYR A 61 -8.59 -14.09 -5.54
C TYR A 61 -7.18 -14.64 -5.63
N LYS A 62 -7.02 -15.81 -6.29
CA LYS A 62 -5.73 -16.52 -6.39
C LYS A 62 -5.13 -16.75 -4.99
N ASP A 63 -4.02 -16.12 -4.66
CA ASP A 63 -3.27 -16.32 -3.41
C ASP A 63 -3.75 -15.40 -2.27
N TRP A 64 -4.76 -14.56 -2.55
CA TRP A 64 -5.38 -13.65 -1.60
C TRP A 64 -6.84 -14.00 -1.39
N GLN A 65 -7.33 -13.84 -0.18
CA GLN A 65 -8.74 -13.96 0.16
C GLN A 65 -9.25 -12.66 0.76
N ALA A 66 -10.47 -12.26 0.38
CA ALA A 66 -11.16 -11.11 0.89
C ALA A 66 -12.28 -11.55 1.83
N ASN A 67 -12.39 -10.89 2.98
CA ASN A 67 -13.42 -11.12 3.98
C ASN A 67 -14.11 -9.80 4.35
N ALA A 68 -15.39 -9.87 4.71
CA ALA A 68 -16.06 -8.80 5.42
C ALA A 68 -16.95 -9.38 6.52
N GLU A 69 -16.73 -8.94 7.75
CA GLU A 69 -17.55 -9.29 8.89
C GLU A 69 -18.39 -8.08 9.30
N THR A 70 -19.69 -8.28 9.42
CA THR A 70 -20.65 -7.24 9.76
C THR A 70 -21.39 -7.61 11.05
N PHE A 71 -21.42 -6.67 12.00
CA PHE A 71 -22.03 -6.83 13.31
C PHE A 71 -22.70 -5.52 13.74
N VAL A 72 -23.70 -5.60 14.63
CA VAL A 72 -24.34 -4.44 15.25
C VAL A 72 -23.61 -4.09 16.55
N THR A 73 -23.20 -2.83 16.69
CA THR A 73 -22.58 -2.32 17.92
C THR A 73 -23.61 -2.18 19.04
N GLU A 74 -23.14 -1.96 20.27
CA GLU A 74 -24.02 -1.70 21.43
C GLU A 74 -24.97 -0.51 21.19
N ASP A 75 -24.53 0.49 20.39
CA ASP A 75 -25.31 1.66 20.01
C ASP A 75 -26.33 1.40 18.88
N GLY A 76 -26.41 0.17 18.37
CA GLY A 76 -27.30 -0.22 17.29
C GLY A 76 -26.79 0.14 15.88
N GLU A 77 -25.53 0.52 15.74
CA GLU A 77 -24.93 0.83 14.44
C GLU A 77 -24.38 -0.43 13.76
N LEU A 78 -24.66 -0.57 12.47
CA LEU A 78 -24.08 -1.66 11.66
C LEU A 78 -22.64 -1.31 11.28
N ARG A 79 -21.67 -2.03 11.84
CA ARG A 79 -20.24 -1.89 11.51
C ARG A 79 -19.76 -3.06 10.67
N THR A 80 -18.76 -2.80 9.84
CA THR A 80 -18.16 -3.80 8.96
C THR A 80 -16.65 -3.67 9.04
N ILE A 81 -15.99 -4.78 9.38
CA ILE A 81 -14.54 -4.93 9.28
C ILE A 81 -14.28 -5.67 7.97
N CYS A 82 -13.53 -5.06 7.07
CA CYS A 82 -13.11 -5.69 5.82
C CYS A 82 -11.63 -6.02 5.90
N SER A 83 -11.27 -7.19 5.42
CA SER A 83 -9.88 -7.60 5.32
C SER A 83 -9.57 -8.34 4.03
N ILE A 84 -8.30 -8.32 3.65
CA ILE A 84 -7.73 -9.28 2.72
C ILE A 84 -6.55 -9.95 3.40
N ARG A 85 -6.35 -11.25 3.17
CA ARG A 85 -5.17 -11.93 3.69
C ARG A 85 -4.56 -12.91 2.69
N THR A 86 -3.28 -13.19 2.87
CA THR A 86 -2.61 -14.37 2.30
C THR A 86 -2.69 -15.53 3.29
N GLY A 87 -2.20 -16.70 2.89
CA GLY A 87 -2.08 -17.87 3.77
C GLY A 87 -3.42 -18.53 4.12
N GLY A 88 -3.33 -19.67 4.82
CA GLY A 88 -4.45 -20.47 5.29
C GLY A 88 -4.66 -20.36 6.80
N ASP A 89 -5.47 -21.26 7.36
CA ASP A 89 -5.62 -21.35 8.82
C ASP A 89 -4.41 -22.07 9.42
N GLY A 90 -3.72 -21.38 10.31
CA GLY A 90 -2.50 -21.89 10.95
C GLY A 90 -1.21 -21.68 10.15
N ASP A 91 -1.26 -20.88 9.07
CA ASP A 91 -0.08 -20.46 8.32
C ASP A 91 0.26 -18.99 8.61
N ASP A 92 1.53 -18.64 8.43
CA ASP A 92 1.97 -17.25 8.37
C ASP A 92 1.15 -16.49 7.33
N SER A 93 0.76 -15.27 7.65
CA SER A 93 -0.12 -14.50 6.76
C SER A 93 0.19 -13.02 6.79
N ILE A 94 -0.01 -12.38 5.64
CA ILE A 94 -0.14 -10.93 5.56
C ILE A 94 -1.63 -10.63 5.56
N THR A 95 -2.07 -9.79 6.47
CA THR A 95 -3.43 -9.27 6.54
C THR A 95 -3.41 -7.77 6.27
N VAL A 96 -4.37 -7.32 5.46
CA VAL A 96 -4.71 -5.91 5.30
C VAL A 96 -6.13 -5.73 5.78
N SER A 97 -6.38 -4.80 6.70
CA SER A 97 -7.70 -4.64 7.32
C SER A 97 -8.09 -3.19 7.57
N ILE A 98 -9.39 -2.92 7.52
CA ILE A 98 -9.97 -1.62 7.86
C ILE A 98 -11.42 -1.76 8.31
N SER A 99 -11.87 -0.90 9.22
CA SER A 99 -13.28 -0.80 9.60
C SER A 99 -13.97 0.33 8.83
N ASN A 100 -15.24 0.13 8.47
CA ASN A 100 -16.09 1.20 7.93
C ASN A 100 -16.40 2.32 8.95
N GLY A 101 -16.00 2.11 10.22
CA GLY A 101 -16.04 3.11 11.28
C GLY A 101 -14.81 4.01 11.37
N ASP A 102 -13.74 3.68 10.65
CA ASP A 102 -12.47 4.43 10.67
C ASP A 102 -12.50 5.61 9.69
N ALA A 103 -11.47 6.47 9.79
CA ALA A 103 -11.17 7.40 8.70
C ALA A 103 -10.73 6.60 7.47
N LEU A 104 -11.58 6.54 6.44
CA LEU A 104 -11.30 5.75 5.24
C LEU A 104 -10.28 6.42 4.31
N PRO A 105 -9.66 5.66 3.38
CA PRO A 105 -8.75 6.23 2.38
C PRO A 105 -9.39 7.38 1.58
N PRO A 106 -8.62 8.44 1.25
CA PRO A 106 -7.17 8.60 1.48
C PRO A 106 -6.79 9.13 2.87
N ALA A 107 -7.73 9.36 3.78
CA ALA A 107 -7.46 10.01 5.06
C ALA A 107 -6.70 9.09 6.03
N ALA A 108 -7.08 7.81 6.10
CA ALA A 108 -6.24 6.76 6.70
C ALA A 108 -6.23 5.53 5.82
N MET A 109 -5.09 4.85 5.76
CA MET A 109 -4.91 3.65 4.97
C MET A 109 -5.31 2.41 5.76
N PRO A 110 -5.74 1.32 5.10
CA PRO A 110 -5.92 0.04 5.77
C PRO A 110 -4.62 -0.37 6.46
N TYR A 111 -4.76 -0.92 7.67
CA TYR A 111 -3.64 -1.46 8.43
C TYR A 111 -3.06 -2.65 7.67
N VAL A 112 -1.73 -2.76 7.65
CA VAL A 112 -1.01 -3.87 7.02
C VAL A 112 -0.19 -4.56 8.10
N GLU A 113 -0.37 -5.87 8.21
CA GLU A 113 0.28 -6.68 9.22
C GLU A 113 0.71 -8.01 8.63
N TYR A 114 1.91 -8.44 8.99
CA TYR A 114 2.32 -9.83 8.90
C TYR A 114 2.13 -10.47 10.27
N GLN A 115 1.58 -11.66 10.31
CA GLN A 115 1.43 -12.46 11.51
C GLN A 115 2.15 -13.79 11.31
N GLU A 116 3.01 -14.13 12.26
CA GLU A 116 3.64 -15.43 12.35
C GLU A 116 2.68 -16.44 13.00
N ALA A 117 2.48 -17.58 12.36
CA ALA A 117 1.77 -18.71 12.91
C ALA A 117 2.71 -19.52 13.81
N THR A 118 2.40 -19.52 15.10
CA THR A 118 3.14 -20.30 16.09
C THR A 118 2.26 -21.40 16.67
N ALA A 119 2.79 -22.63 16.69
CA ALA A 119 2.13 -23.74 17.36
C ALA A 119 2.31 -23.64 18.89
N ARG A 120 1.31 -24.12 19.64
CA ARG A 120 1.36 -24.16 21.10
C ARG A 120 2.65 -24.85 21.58
N GLY A 121 3.40 -24.16 22.45
CA GLY A 121 4.63 -24.69 23.05
C GLY A 121 5.90 -24.48 22.22
N TYR A 122 5.81 -23.82 21.06
CA TYR A 122 6.97 -23.39 20.27
C TYR A 122 7.15 -21.87 20.39
N PRO A 123 8.39 -21.36 20.42
CA PRO A 123 8.64 -19.93 20.36
C PRO A 123 8.38 -19.41 18.94
N THR A 124 8.10 -18.11 18.83
CA THR A 124 8.15 -17.39 17.56
C THR A 124 9.60 -17.27 17.07
N TYR A 125 9.79 -17.25 15.76
CA TYR A 125 11.03 -16.88 15.12
C TYR A 125 11.33 -15.39 15.37
N LEU A 126 10.32 -14.55 15.20
CA LEU A 126 10.42 -13.11 15.47
C LEU A 126 10.50 -12.82 16.97
N GLN A 127 11.36 -11.87 17.32
CA GLN A 127 11.53 -11.36 18.67
C GLN A 127 11.02 -9.92 18.81
N GLU A 128 10.70 -9.54 20.03
CA GLU A 128 10.25 -8.19 20.37
C GLU A 128 11.29 -7.12 19.94
N ASN A 129 10.83 -6.07 19.25
CA ASN A 129 11.64 -4.99 18.67
C ASN A 129 12.67 -5.43 17.61
N GLN A 130 12.52 -6.62 17.05
CA GLN A 130 13.36 -7.06 15.95
C GLN A 130 13.07 -6.26 14.67
N ILE A 131 14.12 -5.81 13.99
CA ILE A 131 13.99 -5.13 12.69
C ILE A 131 13.63 -6.15 11.62
N VAL A 132 12.60 -5.83 10.83
CA VAL A 132 12.12 -6.65 9.72
C VAL A 132 11.93 -5.77 8.49
N LEU A 133 12.37 -6.26 7.33
CA LEU A 133 12.22 -5.58 6.05
C LEU A 133 11.12 -6.24 5.22
N TRP A 134 10.17 -5.43 4.77
CA TRP A 134 9.20 -5.78 3.73
C TRP A 134 9.83 -5.57 2.35
N VAL A 135 10.37 -6.62 1.75
CA VAL A 135 11.02 -6.55 0.44
C VAL A 135 10.03 -6.94 -0.64
N ILE A 136 9.62 -5.97 -1.47
CA ILE A 136 8.66 -6.17 -2.55
C ILE A 136 9.41 -6.15 -3.88
N SER A 137 9.31 -7.24 -4.63
CA SER A 137 9.95 -7.39 -5.94
C SER A 137 8.97 -7.11 -7.08
N GLN A 138 9.43 -6.37 -8.09
CA GLN A 138 8.69 -6.05 -9.31
C GLN A 138 9.65 -6.15 -10.50
N ALA A 139 9.39 -7.04 -11.46
CA ALA A 139 10.13 -7.10 -12.74
C ALA A 139 11.68 -7.01 -12.62
N GLY A 140 12.26 -7.64 -11.59
CA GLY A 140 13.70 -7.67 -11.35
C GLY A 140 14.26 -6.52 -10.51
N THR A 141 13.46 -5.54 -10.10
CA THR A 141 13.82 -4.55 -9.07
C THR A 141 13.15 -4.91 -7.74
N SER A 142 13.68 -4.40 -6.63
CA SER A 142 13.06 -4.56 -5.31
C SER A 142 13.09 -3.25 -4.53
N THR A 143 12.05 -3.02 -3.74
CA THR A 143 11.96 -1.92 -2.78
C THR A 143 11.73 -2.50 -1.39
N SER A 144 12.37 -1.94 -0.37
CA SER A 144 12.24 -2.38 1.01
C SER A 144 11.63 -1.30 1.90
N TYR A 145 10.85 -1.73 2.89
CA TYR A 145 10.30 -0.89 3.95
C TYR A 145 10.65 -1.52 5.30
N GLU A 146 11.22 -0.73 6.21
CA GLU A 146 11.64 -1.20 7.53
C GLU A 146 10.51 -1.09 8.55
N SER A 147 10.32 -2.13 9.35
CA SER A 147 9.36 -2.21 10.44
C SER A 147 9.98 -2.90 11.66
N LEU A 148 9.31 -2.79 12.81
CA LEU A 148 9.66 -3.53 14.02
C LEU A 148 8.64 -4.64 14.24
N ALA A 149 9.14 -5.81 14.65
CA ALA A 149 8.32 -6.89 15.14
C ALA A 149 7.85 -6.59 16.56
N TYR A 150 6.60 -6.93 16.82
CA TYR A 150 6.01 -7.02 18.15
C TYR A 150 5.82 -8.50 18.47
N ALA A 151 6.23 -8.93 19.65
CA ALA A 151 6.11 -10.31 20.08
C ALA A 151 5.63 -10.41 21.52
N GLY A 152 4.82 -11.42 21.80
CA GLY A 152 4.22 -11.62 23.11
C GLY A 152 3.69 -13.02 23.32
N ILE A 153 2.97 -13.18 24.43
CA ILE A 153 2.21 -14.38 24.76
C ILE A 153 0.79 -13.93 25.03
N ASP A 154 -0.19 -14.58 24.41
CA ASP A 154 -1.60 -14.29 24.63
C ASP A 154 -2.12 -14.89 25.95
N ASP A 155 -3.40 -14.62 26.25
CA ASP A 155 -4.05 -15.10 27.48
C ASP A 155 -4.13 -16.63 27.58
N ASP A 156 -4.05 -17.34 26.45
CA ASP A 156 -4.04 -18.80 26.37
C ASP A 156 -2.64 -19.41 26.46
N GLY A 157 -1.62 -18.57 26.70
CA GLY A 157 -0.22 -18.98 26.79
C GLY A 157 0.39 -19.32 25.43
N ILE A 158 -0.18 -18.84 24.32
CA ILE A 158 0.31 -19.06 22.97
C ILE A 158 1.20 -17.87 22.58
N PRO A 159 2.48 -18.10 22.25
CA PRO A 159 3.33 -17.04 21.72
C PRO A 159 2.80 -16.51 20.38
N TYR A 160 2.91 -15.21 20.16
CA TYR A 160 2.58 -14.57 18.90
C TYR A 160 3.66 -13.56 18.52
N ALA A 161 3.81 -13.34 17.22
CA ALA A 161 4.61 -12.25 16.71
C ALA A 161 3.97 -11.66 15.45
N ASN A 162 4.04 -10.35 15.33
CA ASN A 162 3.50 -9.60 14.21
C ASN A 162 4.42 -8.45 13.80
N VAL A 163 4.34 -8.07 12.53
CA VAL A 163 5.09 -6.94 11.97
C VAL A 163 4.08 -6.05 11.28
N SER A 164 4.01 -4.78 11.67
CA SER A 164 3.08 -3.83 11.06
C SER A 164 3.74 -2.98 9.98
N GLY A 165 2.92 -2.31 9.15
CA GLY A 165 3.40 -1.31 8.20
C GLY A 165 4.00 -0.05 8.82
N ASN A 166 3.83 0.16 10.13
CA ASN A 166 4.41 1.24 10.93
C ASN A 166 4.34 2.64 10.27
N GLY A 167 3.16 3.04 9.76
CA GLY A 167 2.95 4.33 9.11
C GLY A 167 3.35 4.38 7.63
N GLN A 168 3.83 3.26 7.07
CA GLN A 168 4.21 3.11 5.66
C GLN A 168 3.17 2.35 4.84
N GLU A 169 1.95 2.18 5.36
CA GLU A 169 0.89 1.34 4.76
C GLU A 169 0.63 1.74 3.32
N LEU A 170 0.56 3.03 3.00
CA LEU A 170 0.36 3.49 1.62
C LEU A 170 1.46 2.99 0.67
N ASN A 171 2.71 3.06 1.10
CA ASN A 171 3.85 2.69 0.27
C ASN A 171 3.92 1.16 0.09
N ILE A 172 3.70 0.41 1.18
CA ILE A 172 3.65 -1.05 1.16
C ILE A 172 2.50 -1.52 0.26
N LEU A 173 1.28 -0.98 0.43
CA LEU A 173 0.11 -1.34 -0.37
C LEU A 173 0.31 -1.02 -1.86
N ARG A 174 0.93 0.13 -2.20
CA ARG A 174 1.29 0.47 -3.58
C ARG A 174 2.35 -0.47 -4.14
N GLY A 175 3.30 -0.90 -3.30
CA GLY A 175 4.24 -1.96 -3.61
C GLY A 175 3.50 -3.25 -3.95
N PHE A 176 2.57 -3.70 -3.10
CA PHE A 176 1.77 -4.90 -3.34
C PHE A 176 0.95 -4.84 -4.62
N ALA A 177 0.40 -3.66 -4.96
CA ALA A 177 -0.38 -3.47 -6.19
C ALA A 177 0.43 -3.66 -7.48
N LYS A 178 1.74 -3.40 -7.44
CA LYS A 178 2.64 -3.38 -8.60
C LYS A 178 3.63 -4.55 -8.62
N GLY A 179 3.90 -5.12 -7.45
CA GLY A 179 4.86 -6.20 -7.25
C GLY A 179 4.29 -7.58 -7.59
N ASP A 180 5.21 -8.53 -7.73
CA ASP A 180 4.90 -9.93 -8.02
C ASP A 180 5.01 -10.79 -6.75
N LYS A 181 5.91 -10.39 -5.83
CA LYS A 181 6.26 -11.12 -4.63
C LYS A 181 6.63 -10.17 -3.50
N VAL A 182 6.30 -10.55 -2.27
CA VAL A 182 6.80 -9.93 -1.05
C VAL A 182 7.61 -10.96 -0.27
N VAL A 183 8.74 -10.53 0.29
CA VAL A 183 9.57 -11.32 1.19
C VAL A 183 9.76 -10.53 2.47
N LEU A 184 9.54 -11.15 3.61
CA LEU A 184 9.97 -10.60 4.89
C LEU A 184 11.33 -11.19 5.22
N ILE A 185 12.28 -10.33 5.53
CA ILE A 185 13.63 -10.72 5.94
C ILE A 185 14.01 -9.98 7.22
N ASP A 186 14.87 -10.61 8.00
CA ASP A 186 15.58 -10.03 9.12
C ASP A 186 17.08 -10.28 8.99
N ASP A 187 17.86 -9.64 9.85
CA ASP A 187 19.31 -9.81 9.87
C ASP A 187 19.75 -11.11 10.59
N TYR A 188 18.85 -11.78 11.32
CA TYR A 188 19.21 -12.85 12.26
C TYR A 188 18.88 -14.26 11.77
N SER A 189 17.77 -14.47 11.05
CA SER A 189 17.32 -15.83 10.68
C SER A 189 18.22 -16.50 9.64
N GLY A 190 19.01 -15.73 8.89
CA GLY A 190 19.86 -16.24 7.81
C GLY A 190 19.08 -16.73 6.59
N GLY A 191 17.80 -16.36 6.46
CA GLY A 191 16.92 -16.73 5.35
C GLY A 191 15.69 -15.83 5.22
N ASP A 192 14.77 -16.23 4.35
CA ASP A 192 13.49 -15.54 4.18
C ASP A 192 12.55 -15.97 5.33
N LEU A 193 12.09 -15.02 6.15
CA LEU A 193 11.11 -15.29 7.22
C LEU A 193 9.76 -15.71 6.63
N TYR A 194 9.35 -15.02 5.56
CA TYR A 194 8.12 -15.32 4.84
C TYR A 194 8.26 -14.94 3.38
N VAL A 195 7.65 -15.74 2.50
CA VAL A 195 7.57 -15.47 1.06
C VAL A 195 6.12 -15.53 0.61
N GLY A 196 5.56 -14.39 0.25
CA GLY A 196 4.18 -14.26 -0.21
C GLY A 196 4.07 -13.89 -1.69
N SER A 197 3.14 -14.53 -2.39
CA SER A 197 2.73 -14.12 -3.73
C SER A 197 1.81 -12.88 -3.65
N LEU A 198 2.03 -11.91 -4.55
CA LEU A 198 1.14 -10.75 -4.70
C LEU A 198 0.06 -10.98 -5.78
N SER A 199 0.01 -12.18 -6.34
CA SER A 199 -0.97 -12.54 -7.36
C SER A 199 -2.39 -12.54 -6.77
N GLY A 200 -3.22 -11.61 -7.22
CA GLY A 200 -4.60 -11.47 -6.76
C GLY A 200 -4.83 -10.32 -5.77
N PHE A 201 -3.76 -9.72 -5.22
CA PHE A 201 -3.84 -8.59 -4.28
C PHE A 201 -4.75 -7.47 -4.80
N SER A 202 -4.51 -6.97 -6.01
CA SER A 202 -5.29 -5.85 -6.57
C SER A 202 -6.78 -6.16 -6.74
N ALA A 203 -7.15 -7.42 -6.96
CA ALA A 203 -8.55 -7.83 -7.08
C ALA A 203 -9.21 -7.95 -5.70
N ALA A 204 -8.51 -8.60 -4.76
CA ALA A 204 -8.94 -8.69 -3.36
C ALA A 204 -9.09 -7.30 -2.74
N TYR A 205 -8.13 -6.40 -2.94
CA TYR A 205 -8.16 -5.03 -2.42
C TYR A 205 -9.34 -4.22 -2.99
N ARG A 206 -9.70 -4.40 -4.27
CA ARG A 206 -10.92 -3.80 -4.83
C ARG A 206 -12.18 -4.34 -4.17
N LYS A 207 -12.21 -5.63 -3.86
CA LYS A 207 -13.36 -6.27 -3.20
C LYS A 207 -13.51 -5.81 -1.75
N MET A 208 -12.42 -5.78 -0.99
CA MET A 208 -12.37 -5.20 0.35
C MET A 208 -12.79 -3.73 0.33
N ALA A 209 -12.28 -2.97 -0.64
CA ALA A 209 -12.72 -1.61 -0.86
C ALA A 209 -14.24 -1.58 -1.05
N ALA A 210 -14.80 -2.36 -1.98
CA ALA A 210 -16.24 -2.45 -2.29
C ALA A 210 -17.09 -2.70 -1.03
N TRP A 211 -16.66 -3.61 -0.17
CA TRP A 211 -17.38 -3.96 1.06
C TRP A 211 -17.24 -2.95 2.19
N CYS A 212 -16.21 -2.11 2.20
CA CYS A 212 -16.02 -1.07 3.23
C CYS A 212 -16.36 0.34 2.77
N GLY A 213 -16.72 0.54 1.50
CA GLY A 213 -17.24 1.83 1.00
C GLY A 213 -16.17 2.88 0.72
N PHE A 214 -14.93 2.50 0.39
CA PHE A 214 -13.85 3.43 0.06
C PHE A 214 -13.31 3.26 -1.36
N SER A 215 -12.69 4.30 -1.93
CA SER A 215 -12.07 4.21 -3.25
C SER A 215 -10.69 3.51 -3.17
N PRO A 216 -10.40 2.51 -4.02
CA PRO A 216 -9.09 1.84 -4.01
C PRO A 216 -7.99 2.64 -4.72
N ASP A 217 -8.31 3.80 -5.26
CA ASP A 217 -7.45 4.55 -6.19
C ASP A 217 -6.13 5.02 -5.57
N SER A 218 -6.09 5.33 -4.28
CA SER A 218 -4.85 5.75 -3.61
C SER A 218 -3.75 4.69 -3.71
N VAL A 219 -4.13 3.42 -3.87
CA VAL A 219 -3.23 2.26 -3.98
C VAL A 219 -3.10 1.76 -5.42
N LEU A 220 -4.21 1.70 -6.17
CA LEU A 220 -4.27 0.99 -7.45
C LEU A 220 -4.10 1.87 -8.70
N LYS A 221 -4.01 3.20 -8.56
CA LYS A 221 -3.75 4.12 -9.68
C LYS A 221 -2.31 4.64 -9.72
#